data_AF-A0A660ZHQ5-F1
#
_entry.id   AF-A0A660ZHQ5-F1
#
_cell.length_a   1.000
_cell.length_b   1.000
_cell.length_c   1.000
_cell.angle_alpha   90.00
_cell.angle_beta   90.00
_cell.angle_gamma   90.00
#
_symmetry.space_group_name_H-M   'P 1'
#
loop_
_entity.id
_entity.type
_entity.pdbx_description
1 polymer ?
#
loop_
_entity_poly.entity_id
_entity_poly.type
_entity_poly.pdbx_seq_one_letter_code
_entity_poly.pdbx_strand_id
1 'polypeptide(L)'
;MRTGRIAILAILAMVIFLSGCGVKMDEPTPVIDVSTLIENGWNSYDRGDFAAAKAAFDSVFFFTVNNPEAYIGLGWSLIQLGEYEDALPYFSLAMTADTILYKPMIVPITNEEDTGTQYTTSYGLDVYEIPVKNRPLVDVQEVKSGVTSVSVLWITDSSVVVPASEASSDVFTVTYEYANINDAEVNREIAPAVCLGIMGANYGLGELESAMGGGRAALTFAEDTLLFEHYPTINVHKTKLTLAQIYFRAGYYQNAVSVISELDTTFSFPDSISPYDPDNFNIILEALNGLD
;
A
#
# COMPACT_ATOMS: atom_id res chain seq x y z
N MET A 1 -38.52 45.32 -64.40
CA MET A 1 -37.58 44.97 -63.31
C MET A 1 -38.21 44.77 -61.92
N ARG A 2 -39.55 44.82 -61.74
CA ARG A 2 -40.19 44.66 -60.41
C ARG A 2 -40.77 43.26 -60.15
N THR A 3 -41.15 42.51 -61.18
CA THR A 3 -41.77 41.19 -61.09
C THR A 3 -40.78 40.04 -60.84
N GLY A 4 -39.55 40.12 -61.38
CA GLY A 4 -38.51 39.11 -61.15
C GLY A 4 -37.99 39.05 -59.70
N ARG A 5 -38.01 40.17 -58.96
CA ARG A 5 -37.59 40.22 -57.56
C ARG A 5 -38.59 39.55 -56.61
N ILE A 6 -39.89 39.62 -56.93
CA ILE A 6 -40.95 39.01 -56.11
C ILE A 6 -40.99 37.50 -56.32
N ALA A 7 -40.78 37.02 -57.55
CA ALA A 7 -40.68 35.59 -57.85
C ALA A 7 -39.46 34.93 -57.18
N ILE A 8 -38.31 35.60 -57.15
CA ILE A 8 -37.10 35.10 -56.48
C ILE A 8 -37.29 35.06 -54.95
N LEU A 9 -37.95 36.06 -54.36
CA LEU A 9 -38.25 36.08 -52.92
C LEU A 9 -39.25 34.99 -52.51
N ALA A 10 -40.24 34.67 -53.36
CA ALA A 10 -41.20 33.61 -53.09
C ALA A 10 -40.56 32.20 -53.17
N ILE A 11 -39.62 31.98 -54.10
CA ILE A 11 -38.89 30.72 -54.24
C ILE A 11 -37.89 30.54 -53.08
N LEU A 12 -37.21 31.60 -52.64
CA LEU A 12 -36.31 31.56 -51.47
C LEU A 12 -37.07 31.26 -50.17
N ALA A 13 -38.27 31.82 -49.99
CA ALA A 13 -39.11 31.54 -48.83
C ALA A 13 -39.61 30.08 -48.81
N MET A 14 -39.87 29.47 -49.97
CA MET A 14 -40.32 28.09 -50.08
C MET A 14 -39.23 27.07 -49.75
N VAL A 15 -37.96 27.38 -50.06
CA VAL A 15 -36.80 26.51 -49.74
C VAL A 15 -36.48 26.52 -48.24
N ILE A 16 -36.73 27.63 -47.55
CA ILE A 16 -36.55 27.74 -46.08
C ILE A 16 -37.62 26.93 -45.33
N PHE A 17 -38.83 26.78 -45.89
CA PHE A 17 -39.88 25.96 -45.28
C PHE A 17 -39.74 24.45 -45.54
N LEU A 18 -39.00 24.04 -46.58
CA LEU A 18 -38.79 22.63 -46.94
C LEU A 18 -37.59 21.96 -46.23
N SER A 19 -36.82 22.72 -45.45
CA SER A 19 -35.66 22.22 -44.69
C SER A 19 -35.94 22.02 -43.19
N GLY A 20 -37.19 22.22 -42.76
CA GLY A 20 -37.62 22.13 -41.36
C GLY A 20 -38.13 20.76 -40.90
N CYS A 21 -37.48 19.66 -41.30
CA CYS A 21 -37.56 18.43 -40.50
C CYS A 21 -36.33 18.40 -39.60
N GLY A 22 -36.38 19.14 -38.49
CA GLY A 22 -35.42 18.96 -37.42
C GLY A 22 -35.56 17.53 -36.92
N VAL A 23 -34.61 16.66 -37.28
CA VAL A 23 -34.42 15.40 -36.57
C VAL A 23 -34.20 15.82 -35.12
N LYS A 24 -35.11 15.43 -34.22
CA LYS A 24 -34.80 15.44 -32.80
C LYS A 24 -33.57 14.57 -32.67
N MET A 25 -32.39 15.19 -32.50
CA MET A 25 -31.27 14.45 -31.94
C MET A 25 -31.77 14.01 -30.58
N ASP A 26 -31.74 12.70 -30.33
CA ASP A 26 -31.93 12.18 -28.98
C ASP A 26 -31.02 12.99 -28.05
N GLU A 27 -31.52 13.30 -26.85
CA GLU A 27 -30.71 13.91 -25.81
C GLU A 27 -29.39 13.14 -25.74
N PRO A 28 -28.23 13.82 -25.65
CA PRO A 28 -26.95 13.12 -25.56
C PRO A 28 -27.10 12.07 -24.47
N THR A 29 -26.88 10.80 -24.83
CA THR A 29 -26.84 9.68 -23.88
C THR A 29 -26.10 10.15 -22.65
N PRO A 30 -26.61 9.92 -21.43
CA PRO A 30 -25.98 10.44 -20.22
C PRO A 30 -24.51 10.06 -20.28
N VAL A 31 -23.64 11.07 -20.34
CA VAL A 31 -22.20 10.87 -20.26
C VAL A 31 -22.01 10.21 -18.91
N ILE A 32 -21.69 8.92 -18.90
CA ILE A 32 -21.43 8.21 -17.65
C ILE A 32 -20.26 8.95 -17.01
N ASP A 33 -20.53 9.59 -15.87
CA ASP A 33 -19.50 10.27 -15.10
C ASP A 33 -18.62 9.19 -14.45
N VAL A 34 -17.30 9.30 -14.67
CA VAL A 34 -16.31 8.39 -14.07
C VAL A 34 -16.46 8.34 -12.56
N SER A 35 -16.81 9.47 -11.92
CA SER A 35 -17.08 9.53 -10.48
C SER A 35 -18.21 8.56 -10.07
N THR A 36 -19.27 8.47 -10.88
CA THR A 36 -20.40 7.56 -10.63
C THR A 36 -19.98 6.09 -10.73
N LEU A 37 -19.06 5.75 -11.63
CA LEU A 37 -18.53 4.37 -11.72
C LEU A 37 -17.70 4.01 -10.50
N ILE A 38 -16.87 4.94 -10.01
CA ILE A 38 -16.08 4.78 -8.80
C ILE A 38 -16.99 4.62 -7.58
N GLU A 39 -17.97 5.51 -7.41
CA GLU A 39 -18.97 5.42 -6.34
C GLU A 39 -19.73 4.09 -6.38
N ASN A 40 -20.13 3.62 -7.56
CA ASN A 40 -20.78 2.32 -7.72
C ASN A 40 -19.85 1.16 -7.33
N GLY A 41 -18.56 1.27 -7.63
CA GLY A 41 -17.54 0.32 -7.23
C GLY A 41 -17.45 0.19 -5.71
N TRP A 42 -17.22 1.31 -5.02
CA TRP A 42 -17.14 1.33 -3.56
C TRP A 42 -18.46 0.91 -2.89
N ASN A 43 -19.59 1.37 -3.41
CA ASN A 43 -20.90 0.93 -2.91
C ASN A 43 -21.12 -0.58 -3.05
N SER A 44 -20.63 -1.20 -4.13
CA SER A 44 -20.72 -2.65 -4.31
C SER A 44 -19.75 -3.38 -3.40
N TYR A 45 -18.55 -2.83 -3.24
CA TYR A 45 -17.51 -3.33 -2.34
C TYR A 45 -17.99 -3.36 -0.88
N ASP A 46 -18.58 -2.26 -0.40
CA ASP A 46 -19.10 -2.15 0.97
C ASP A 46 -20.31 -3.05 1.24
N ARG A 47 -21.03 -3.47 0.19
CA ARG A 47 -22.08 -4.50 0.28
C ARG A 47 -21.54 -5.94 0.25
N GLY A 48 -20.23 -6.12 0.08
CA GLY A 48 -19.57 -7.41 -0.08
C GLY A 48 -19.72 -8.03 -1.47
N ASP A 49 -20.24 -7.29 -2.46
CA ASP A 49 -20.30 -7.74 -3.85
C ASP A 49 -19.01 -7.32 -4.57
N PHE A 50 -17.92 -8.01 -4.22
CA PHE A 50 -16.58 -7.70 -4.72
C PHE A 50 -16.43 -7.96 -6.22
N ALA A 51 -17.20 -8.89 -6.78
CA ALA A 51 -17.23 -9.14 -8.22
C ALA A 51 -17.86 -7.96 -8.98
N ALA A 52 -18.99 -7.43 -8.47
CA ALA A 52 -19.59 -6.22 -9.05
C ALA A 52 -18.71 -4.99 -8.83
N ALA A 53 -18.06 -4.86 -7.67
CA ALA A 53 -17.10 -3.79 -7.39
C ALA A 53 -15.95 -3.80 -8.41
N LYS A 54 -15.31 -4.97 -8.59
CA LYS A 54 -14.26 -5.17 -9.59
C LYS A 54 -14.72 -4.76 -10.97
N ALA A 55 -15.91 -5.19 -11.40
CA ALA A 55 -16.45 -4.84 -12.72
C ALA A 55 -16.72 -3.33 -12.87
N ALA A 56 -17.21 -2.67 -11.82
CA ALA A 56 -17.45 -1.23 -11.83
C ALA A 56 -16.14 -0.44 -11.93
N PHE A 57 -15.12 -0.77 -11.14
CA PHE A 57 -13.81 -0.13 -11.24
C PHE A 57 -13.12 -0.40 -12.58
N ASP A 58 -13.19 -1.63 -13.10
CA ASP A 58 -12.64 -1.97 -14.42
C ASP A 58 -13.27 -1.12 -15.54
N SER A 59 -14.57 -0.82 -15.42
CA SER A 59 -15.27 -0.01 -16.42
C SER A 59 -14.79 1.44 -16.51
N VAL A 60 -14.12 1.97 -15.49
CA VAL A 60 -13.51 3.31 -15.50
C VAL A 60 -12.50 3.44 -16.64
N PHE A 61 -11.77 2.37 -16.94
CA PHE A 61 -10.68 2.39 -17.92
C PHE A 61 -11.16 2.45 -19.38
N PHE A 62 -12.47 2.29 -19.64
CA PHE A 62 -13.05 2.62 -20.95
C PHE A 62 -13.09 4.13 -21.23
N PHE A 63 -13.06 4.96 -20.17
CA PHE A 63 -13.18 6.42 -20.27
C PHE A 63 -11.88 7.13 -19.92
N THR A 64 -11.19 6.66 -18.87
CA THR A 64 -9.93 7.23 -18.39
C THR A 64 -8.96 6.12 -18.05
N VAL A 65 -7.91 5.95 -18.89
CA VAL A 65 -6.88 4.92 -18.71
C VAL A 65 -6.01 5.12 -17.47
N ASN A 66 -6.18 6.23 -16.76
CA ASN A 66 -5.30 6.64 -15.68
C ASN A 66 -6.10 7.20 -14.50
N ASN A 67 -6.52 6.33 -13.60
CA ASN A 67 -7.32 6.71 -12.43
C ASN A 67 -6.82 5.92 -11.19
N PRO A 68 -6.04 6.54 -10.29
CA PRO A 68 -5.47 5.88 -9.12
C PRO A 68 -6.54 5.25 -8.21
N GLU A 69 -7.67 5.91 -8.03
CA GLU A 69 -8.74 5.42 -7.16
C GLU A 69 -9.39 4.15 -7.71
N ALA A 70 -9.65 4.08 -9.02
CA ALA A 70 -10.14 2.87 -9.67
C ALA A 70 -9.13 1.72 -9.58
N TYR A 71 -7.82 2.01 -9.69
CA TYR A 71 -6.78 1.01 -9.47
C TYR A 71 -6.76 0.49 -8.02
N ILE A 72 -6.91 1.37 -7.03
CA ILE A 72 -7.03 1.00 -5.62
C ILE A 72 -8.26 0.11 -5.41
N GLY A 73 -9.41 0.53 -5.91
CA GLY A 73 -10.67 -0.22 -5.82
C GLY A 73 -10.58 -1.61 -6.46
N LEU A 74 -9.92 -1.74 -7.61
CA LEU A 74 -9.63 -3.04 -8.23
C LEU A 74 -8.75 -3.92 -7.34
N GLY A 75 -7.62 -3.40 -6.84
CA GLY A 75 -6.71 -4.14 -5.98
C GLY A 75 -7.41 -4.66 -4.71
N TRP A 76 -8.20 -3.80 -4.05
CA TRP A 76 -8.98 -4.20 -2.88
C TRP A 76 -10.05 -5.22 -3.22
N SER A 77 -10.78 -5.05 -4.33
CA SER A 77 -11.80 -6.02 -4.77
C SER A 77 -11.18 -7.40 -5.02
N LEU A 78 -10.00 -7.44 -5.63
CA LEU A 78 -9.25 -8.67 -5.90
C LEU A 78 -8.78 -9.37 -4.61
N ILE A 79 -8.27 -8.62 -3.62
CA ILE A 79 -7.95 -9.16 -2.29
C ILE A 79 -9.16 -9.87 -1.67
N GLN A 80 -10.33 -9.23 -1.73
CA GLN A 80 -11.55 -9.80 -1.15
C GLN A 80 -12.07 -11.03 -1.91
N LEU A 81 -11.71 -11.17 -3.19
CA LEU A 81 -11.96 -12.35 -4.01
C LEU A 81 -10.91 -13.46 -3.80
N GLY A 82 -9.85 -13.20 -3.02
CA GLY A 82 -8.72 -14.12 -2.83
C GLY A 82 -7.72 -14.14 -4.00
N GLU A 83 -7.84 -13.20 -4.93
CA GLU A 83 -6.99 -13.04 -6.12
C GLU A 83 -5.79 -12.14 -5.77
N TYR A 84 -4.95 -12.56 -4.82
CA TYR A 84 -3.91 -11.72 -4.23
C TYR A 84 -2.78 -11.36 -5.21
N GLU A 85 -2.32 -12.29 -6.05
CA GLU A 85 -1.27 -12.04 -7.05
C GLU A 85 -1.73 -10.99 -8.08
N ASP A 86 -3.00 -11.07 -8.50
CA ASP A 86 -3.59 -10.16 -9.48
C ASP A 86 -3.84 -8.76 -8.90
N ALA A 87 -3.95 -8.62 -7.57
CA ALA A 87 -4.15 -7.34 -6.90
C ALA A 87 -2.91 -6.43 -6.95
N LEU A 88 -1.72 -7.01 -6.79
CA LEU A 88 -0.46 -6.26 -6.64
C LEU A 88 -0.15 -5.32 -7.81
N PRO A 89 -0.30 -5.71 -9.09
CA PRO A 89 -0.07 -4.82 -10.22
C PRO A 89 -0.93 -3.56 -10.20
N TYR A 90 -2.17 -3.64 -9.71
CA TYR A 90 -3.05 -2.48 -9.62
C TYR A 90 -2.60 -1.48 -8.55
N PHE A 91 -2.05 -1.95 -7.44
CA PHE A 91 -1.41 -1.07 -6.46
C PHE A 91 -0.17 -0.38 -7.05
N SER A 92 0.67 -1.09 -7.80
CA SER A 92 1.81 -0.48 -8.51
C SER A 92 1.36 0.56 -9.55
N LEU A 93 0.26 0.29 -10.27
CA LEU A 93 -0.33 1.26 -11.18
C LEU A 93 -0.86 2.48 -10.44
N ALA A 94 -1.57 2.31 -9.32
CA ALA A 94 -2.05 3.43 -8.51
C ALA A 94 -0.89 4.36 -8.08
N MET A 95 0.26 3.81 -7.71
CA MET A 95 1.45 4.59 -7.34
C MET A 95 2.06 5.40 -8.49
N THR A 96 1.79 5.02 -9.75
CA THR A 96 2.39 5.61 -10.96
C THR A 96 1.37 6.30 -11.86
N ALA A 97 0.08 6.28 -11.46
CA ALA A 97 -1.07 6.72 -12.23
C ALA A 97 -1.26 8.26 -12.28
N ASP A 98 -0.20 9.04 -12.12
CA ASP A 98 -0.18 10.45 -12.48
C ASP A 98 1.12 10.74 -13.26
N THR A 99 1.04 10.52 -14.57
CA THR A 99 2.19 10.54 -15.47
C THR A 99 2.68 11.97 -15.70
N ILE A 100 3.83 12.30 -15.12
CA ILE A 100 5.04 12.87 -15.77
C ILE A 100 6.13 13.19 -14.73
N LEU A 101 5.81 13.34 -13.43
CA LEU A 101 6.77 13.84 -12.41
C LEU A 101 6.74 13.10 -11.05
N TYR A 102 5.99 12.02 -10.87
CA TYR A 102 5.92 11.36 -9.55
C TYR A 102 7.06 10.36 -9.32
N LYS A 103 7.71 10.46 -8.16
CA LYS A 103 8.75 9.51 -7.72
C LYS A 103 8.17 8.32 -6.97
N PRO A 104 8.84 7.16 -7.00
CA PRO A 104 8.42 6.01 -6.23
C PRO A 104 8.35 6.36 -4.74
N MET A 105 7.23 5.99 -4.12
CA MET A 105 6.98 6.21 -2.69
C MET A 105 7.82 5.27 -1.84
N ILE A 106 7.96 4.03 -2.31
CA ILE A 106 8.84 3.02 -1.75
C ILE A 106 10.02 2.86 -2.70
N VAL A 107 11.22 3.09 -2.19
CA VAL A 107 12.43 3.17 -3.02
C VAL A 107 13.39 2.06 -2.62
N PRO A 108 13.75 1.16 -3.54
CA PRO A 108 14.74 0.14 -3.27
C PRO A 108 16.15 0.74 -3.29
N ILE A 109 16.94 0.38 -2.29
CA ILE A 109 18.38 0.60 -2.21
C ILE A 109 19.06 -0.76 -2.28
N THR A 110 20.06 -0.87 -3.15
CA THR A 110 20.77 -2.14 -3.36
C THR A 110 22.20 -2.03 -2.89
N ASN A 111 22.64 -3.08 -2.18
CA ASN A 111 24.01 -3.24 -1.72
C ASN A 111 24.59 -2.02 -1.00
N GLU A 112 23.81 -1.40 -0.11
CA GLU A 112 24.34 -0.33 0.72
C GLU A 112 25.29 -0.89 1.76
N GLU A 113 26.53 -0.41 1.76
CA GLU A 113 27.52 -0.79 2.75
C GLU A 113 27.55 0.19 3.92
N ASP A 114 27.55 -0.38 5.13
CA ASP A 114 27.80 0.35 6.37
C ASP A 114 28.44 -0.54 7.45
N THR A 115 28.99 0.07 8.49
CA THR A 115 29.61 -0.64 9.63
C THR A 115 28.61 -0.80 10.76
N GLY A 116 28.36 -2.04 11.17
CA GLY A 116 27.50 -2.37 12.29
C GLY A 116 28.15 -2.06 13.64
N THR A 117 27.37 -1.55 14.59
CA THR A 117 27.80 -1.40 15.98
C THR A 117 27.39 -2.63 16.78
N GLN A 118 28.35 -3.30 17.41
CA GLN A 118 28.07 -4.49 18.21
C GLN A 118 27.63 -4.12 19.64
N TYR A 119 26.64 -4.83 20.17
CA TYR A 119 26.27 -4.79 21.59
C TYR A 119 25.57 -6.08 22.04
N THR A 120 25.36 -6.21 23.35
CA THR A 120 24.59 -7.30 23.95
C THR A 120 23.25 -6.77 24.43
N THR A 121 22.15 -7.41 24.06
CA THR A 121 20.79 -7.06 24.53
C THR A 121 20.64 -7.27 26.04
N SER A 122 19.56 -6.76 26.63
CA SER A 122 19.26 -6.96 28.06
C SER A 122 19.10 -8.43 28.45
N TYR A 123 18.70 -9.27 27.49
CA TYR A 123 18.52 -10.72 27.64
C TYR A 123 19.73 -11.54 27.14
N GLY A 124 20.88 -10.89 26.90
CA GLY A 124 22.15 -11.58 26.68
C GLY A 124 22.43 -12.04 25.24
N LEU A 125 21.71 -11.51 24.24
CA LEU A 125 21.98 -11.81 22.84
C LEU A 125 22.97 -10.80 22.26
N ASP A 126 24.08 -11.29 21.70
CA ASP A 126 25.04 -10.44 21.00
C ASP A 126 24.55 -10.16 19.57
N VAL A 127 24.51 -8.88 19.20
CA VAL A 127 23.96 -8.41 17.91
C VAL A 127 24.84 -7.33 17.29
N TYR A 128 24.67 -7.13 15.98
CA TYR A 128 25.13 -5.92 15.28
C TYR A 128 23.91 -5.10 14.88
N GLU A 129 23.93 -3.81 15.20
CA GLU A 129 23.00 -2.83 14.64
C GLU A 129 23.67 -2.06 13.50
N ILE A 130 23.09 -2.18 12.32
CA ILE A 130 23.60 -1.64 11.07
C ILE A 130 22.73 -0.42 10.72
N PRO A 131 23.29 0.80 10.70
CA PRO A 131 22.52 1.98 10.31
C PRO A 131 22.19 1.93 8.81
N VAL A 132 21.04 2.49 8.43
CA VAL A 132 20.69 2.75 7.02
C VAL A 132 20.60 4.25 6.78
N LYS A 133 21.11 4.71 5.62
CA LYS A 133 21.14 6.15 5.30
C LYS A 133 19.77 6.69 4.95
N ASN A 134 19.06 6.00 4.07
CA ASN A 134 17.72 6.38 3.65
C ASN A 134 16.67 5.80 4.60
N ARG A 135 15.75 6.65 5.08
CA ARG A 135 14.77 6.34 6.11
C ARG A 135 13.47 7.13 5.92
N PRO A 136 12.32 6.65 6.44
CA PRO A 136 12.14 5.44 7.25
C PRO A 136 12.36 4.16 6.46
N LEU A 137 13.15 3.25 7.02
CA LEU A 137 13.25 1.87 6.53
C LEU A 137 11.85 1.26 6.55
N VAL A 138 11.45 0.53 5.51
CA VAL A 138 10.15 -0.18 5.49
C VAL A 138 10.32 -1.69 5.31
N ASP A 139 11.28 -2.14 4.52
CA ASP A 139 11.53 -3.56 4.25
C ASP A 139 13.03 -3.84 4.07
N VAL A 140 13.46 -5.07 4.34
CA VAL A 140 14.84 -5.52 4.17
C VAL A 140 14.83 -6.81 3.36
N GLN A 141 15.37 -6.79 2.15
CA GLN A 141 15.39 -7.97 1.27
C GLN A 141 16.61 -8.87 1.52
N GLU A 142 17.75 -8.28 1.88
CA GLU A 142 18.96 -9.07 2.13
C GLU A 142 19.93 -8.31 3.02
N VAL A 143 20.58 -9.03 3.94
CA VAL A 143 21.76 -8.55 4.65
C VAL A 143 22.89 -9.55 4.45
N LYS A 144 24.09 -9.04 4.13
CA LYS A 144 25.32 -9.83 4.03
C LYS A 144 26.39 -9.30 4.96
N SER A 145 27.12 -10.21 5.59
CA SER A 145 28.39 -9.94 6.27
C SER A 145 29.51 -10.56 5.44
N GLY A 146 30.25 -9.72 4.71
CA GLY A 146 31.12 -10.19 3.62
C GLY A 146 30.30 -10.81 2.48
N VAL A 147 30.50 -12.11 2.22
CA VAL A 147 29.76 -12.85 1.17
C VAL A 147 28.64 -13.73 1.73
N THR A 148 28.48 -13.77 3.06
CA THR A 148 27.53 -14.64 3.75
C THR A 148 26.26 -13.87 4.04
N SER A 149 25.12 -14.39 3.60
CA SER A 149 23.80 -13.86 4.00
C SER A 149 23.58 -14.14 5.49
N VAL A 150 23.07 -13.14 6.20
CA VAL A 150 22.79 -13.21 7.64
C VAL A 150 21.31 -12.93 7.88
N SER A 151 20.77 -13.55 8.91
CA SER A 151 19.38 -13.38 9.34
C SER A 151 19.14 -11.99 9.90
N VAL A 152 17.95 -11.44 9.67
CA VAL A 152 17.49 -10.22 10.33
C VAL A 152 16.69 -10.61 11.57
N LEU A 153 17.07 -10.06 12.73
CA LEU A 153 16.35 -10.31 13.98
C LEU A 153 15.23 -9.28 14.18
N TRP A 154 15.53 -8.00 13.97
CA TRP A 154 14.55 -6.91 14.02
C TRP A 154 15.03 -5.69 13.23
N ILE A 155 14.11 -4.77 13.00
CA ILE A 155 14.37 -3.52 12.27
C ILE A 155 13.80 -2.32 13.03
N THR A 156 14.42 -1.16 12.85
CA THR A 156 13.89 0.14 13.27
C THR A 156 13.63 1.01 12.04
N ASP A 157 13.26 2.27 12.21
CA ASP A 157 13.16 3.19 11.08
C ASP A 157 14.52 3.58 10.50
N SER A 158 15.61 3.34 11.22
CA SER A 158 16.96 3.78 10.85
C SER A 158 18.04 2.71 10.92
N SER A 159 17.69 1.48 11.28
CA SER A 159 18.68 0.41 11.42
C SER A 159 18.08 -0.98 11.20
N VAL A 160 18.97 -1.90 10.84
CA VAL A 160 18.72 -3.34 10.77
C VAL A 160 19.56 -4.02 11.83
N VAL A 161 18.99 -4.97 12.57
CA VAL A 161 19.71 -5.70 13.60
C VAL A 161 19.81 -7.17 13.27
N VAL A 162 21.03 -7.70 13.35
CA VAL A 162 21.40 -9.07 12.96
C VAL A 162 22.15 -9.78 14.09
N PRO A 163 22.15 -11.12 14.16
CA PRO A 163 22.86 -11.83 15.22
C PRO A 163 24.36 -11.78 14.99
N ALA A 164 25.14 -11.43 16.02
CA ALA A 164 26.60 -11.39 15.92
C ALA A 164 27.23 -12.76 15.63
N SER A 165 26.53 -13.85 15.99
CA SER A 165 26.96 -15.22 15.71
C SER A 165 27.00 -15.59 14.22
N GLU A 166 26.31 -14.85 13.35
CA GLU A 166 26.29 -15.09 11.90
C GLU A 166 27.24 -14.16 11.13
N ALA A 167 27.73 -13.09 11.78
CA ALA A 167 28.59 -12.11 11.16
C ALA A 167 30.03 -12.63 10.99
N SER A 168 30.59 -12.43 9.80
CA SER A 168 32.01 -12.70 9.50
C SER A 168 32.88 -11.44 9.52
N SER A 169 32.25 -10.27 9.50
CA SER A 169 32.83 -8.92 9.61
C SER A 169 31.84 -7.97 10.28
N ASP A 170 32.34 -6.83 10.74
CA ASP A 170 31.55 -5.68 11.22
C ASP A 170 31.06 -4.78 10.07
N VAL A 171 31.52 -5.00 8.84
CA VAL A 171 30.98 -4.36 7.63
C VAL A 171 29.88 -5.24 7.04
N PHE A 172 28.75 -4.61 6.72
CA PHE A 172 27.58 -5.27 6.18
C PHE A 172 27.13 -4.60 4.88
N THR A 173 26.56 -5.42 4.00
CA THR A 173 25.87 -4.98 2.78
C THR A 173 24.39 -5.22 2.98
N VAL A 174 23.58 -4.18 2.88
CA VAL A 174 22.13 -4.21 3.11
C VAL A 174 21.40 -3.85 1.80
N THR A 175 20.45 -4.68 1.41
CA THR A 175 19.50 -4.41 0.32
C THR A 175 18.12 -4.26 0.95
N TYR A 176 17.52 -3.09 0.79
CA TYR A 176 16.35 -2.67 1.57
C TYR A 176 15.49 -1.65 0.83
N GLU A 177 14.29 -1.39 1.35
CA GLU A 177 13.39 -0.35 0.85
C GLU A 177 13.13 0.71 1.92
N TYR A 178 12.99 1.98 1.49
CA TYR A 178 12.60 3.08 2.36
C TYR A 178 11.41 3.85 1.81
N ALA A 179 10.63 4.46 2.71
CA ALA A 179 9.55 5.37 2.35
C ALA A 179 10.08 6.79 2.08
N ASN A 180 9.87 7.30 0.87
CA ASN A 180 10.30 8.62 0.44
C ASN A 180 9.36 9.74 0.92
N ILE A 181 9.33 9.98 2.23
CA ILE A 181 8.42 10.93 2.87
C ILE A 181 8.82 12.41 2.72
N ASN A 182 10.02 12.70 2.23
CA ASN A 182 10.51 14.08 2.14
C ASN A 182 10.32 14.70 0.76
N ASP A 183 9.88 13.91 -0.22
CA ASP A 183 9.70 14.38 -1.57
C ASP A 183 8.31 14.97 -1.78
N ALA A 184 8.26 16.22 -2.27
CA ALA A 184 7.01 16.91 -2.55
C ALA A 184 6.29 16.34 -3.78
N GLU A 185 7.01 15.58 -4.62
CA GLU A 185 6.51 14.88 -5.80
C GLU A 185 6.04 13.45 -5.46
N VAL A 186 5.63 13.17 -4.22
CA VAL A 186 5.07 11.87 -3.80
C VAL A 186 3.58 12.04 -3.50
N ASN A 187 2.74 11.21 -4.12
CA ASN A 187 1.29 11.28 -3.96
C ASN A 187 0.86 10.59 -2.66
N ARG A 188 0.86 11.37 -1.57
CA ARG A 188 0.57 10.86 -0.21
C ARG A 188 -0.92 10.67 0.07
N GLU A 189 -1.79 11.19 -0.78
CA GLU A 189 -3.24 11.04 -0.61
C GLU A 189 -3.66 9.58 -0.72
N ILE A 190 -3.08 8.87 -1.69
CA ILE A 190 -3.40 7.46 -1.95
C ILE A 190 -2.46 6.47 -1.27
N ALA A 191 -1.27 6.93 -0.86
CA ALA A 191 -0.19 6.07 -0.38
C ALA A 191 -0.62 5.11 0.73
N PRO A 192 -1.37 5.54 1.77
CA PRO A 192 -1.75 4.64 2.84
C PRO A 192 -2.67 3.50 2.39
N ALA A 193 -3.69 3.82 1.58
CA ALA A 193 -4.64 2.83 1.07
C ALA A 193 -3.95 1.80 0.15
N VAL A 194 -3.01 2.25 -0.67
CA VAL A 194 -2.20 1.38 -1.54
C VAL A 194 -1.29 0.48 -0.69
N CYS A 195 -0.58 1.04 0.30
CA CYS A 195 0.35 0.28 1.14
C CYS A 195 -0.38 -0.73 2.04
N LEU A 196 -1.57 -0.41 2.54
CA LEU A 196 -2.46 -1.36 3.21
C LEU A 196 -2.91 -2.50 2.28
N GLY A 197 -3.20 -2.18 1.02
CA GLY A 197 -3.51 -3.18 -0.01
C GLY A 197 -2.33 -4.12 -0.26
N ILE A 198 -1.12 -3.59 -0.38
CA ILE A 198 0.13 -4.37 -0.51
C ILE A 198 0.34 -5.26 0.73
N MET A 199 0.11 -4.72 1.94
CA MET A 199 0.16 -5.51 3.18
C MET A 199 -0.83 -6.69 3.10
N GLY A 200 -2.09 -6.42 2.78
CA GLY A 200 -3.14 -7.44 2.73
C GLY A 200 -2.92 -8.50 1.66
N ALA A 201 -2.53 -8.11 0.44
CA ALA A 201 -2.27 -9.04 -0.66
C ALA A 201 -1.08 -9.96 -0.34
N ASN A 202 0.07 -9.40 0.08
CA ASN A 202 1.24 -10.22 0.43
C ASN A 202 0.98 -11.09 1.67
N TYR A 203 0.20 -10.61 2.63
CA TYR A 203 -0.20 -11.43 3.77
C TYR A 203 -1.04 -12.64 3.34
N GLY A 204 -1.96 -12.45 2.38
CA GLY A 204 -2.74 -13.52 1.77
C GLY A 204 -1.89 -14.53 1.00
N LEU A 205 -0.80 -14.07 0.37
CA LEU A 205 0.19 -14.93 -0.31
C LEU A 205 1.12 -15.66 0.65
N GLY A 206 1.22 -15.22 1.90
CA GLY A 206 2.21 -15.72 2.87
C GLY A 206 3.60 -15.08 2.70
N GLU A 207 3.72 -14.04 1.89
CA GLU A 207 4.95 -13.25 1.68
C GLU A 207 5.11 -12.23 2.83
N LEU A 208 5.52 -12.72 4.00
CA LEU A 208 5.43 -11.97 5.26
C LEU A 208 6.32 -10.73 5.30
N GLU A 209 7.52 -10.76 4.71
CA GLU A 209 8.44 -9.62 4.67
C GLU A 209 7.88 -8.49 3.81
N SER A 210 7.37 -8.79 2.62
CA SER A 210 6.69 -7.80 1.77
C SER A 210 5.40 -7.28 2.41
N ALA A 211 4.66 -8.13 3.14
CA ALA A 211 3.49 -7.70 3.90
C ALA A 211 3.87 -6.71 5.02
N MET A 212 4.94 -7.01 5.78
CA MET A 212 5.52 -6.13 6.77
C MET A 212 5.90 -4.77 6.16
N GLY A 213 6.58 -4.78 5.00
CA GLY A 213 6.93 -3.58 4.24
C GLY A 213 5.73 -2.70 3.94
N GLY A 214 4.65 -3.28 3.40
CA GLY A 214 3.40 -2.57 3.13
C GLY A 214 2.77 -1.94 4.38
N GLY A 215 2.73 -2.67 5.50
CA GLY A 215 2.15 -2.16 6.74
C GLY A 215 2.97 -1.01 7.35
N ARG A 216 4.30 -1.16 7.38
CA ARG A 216 5.21 -0.09 7.85
C ARG A 216 5.12 1.14 6.97
N ALA A 217 5.06 0.97 5.65
CA ALA A 217 4.85 2.06 4.71
C ALA A 217 3.51 2.78 4.94
N ALA A 218 2.42 2.05 5.15
CA ALA A 218 1.10 2.64 5.41
C ALA A 218 1.11 3.53 6.66
N LEU A 219 1.66 3.03 7.77
CA LEU A 219 1.82 3.82 9.00
C LEU A 219 2.76 5.01 8.80
N THR A 220 3.82 4.84 8.01
CA THR A 220 4.76 5.93 7.70
C THR A 220 4.11 7.08 6.94
N PHE A 221 3.27 6.78 5.95
CA PHE A 221 2.63 7.83 5.13
C PHE A 221 1.42 8.48 5.78
N ALA A 222 0.65 7.73 6.57
CA ALA A 222 -0.54 8.24 7.22
C ALA A 222 -0.32 8.80 8.63
N GLU A 223 0.80 8.45 9.26
CA GLU A 223 1.06 8.75 10.68
C GLU A 223 -0.14 8.30 11.54
N ASP A 224 -0.67 9.20 12.38
CA ASP A 224 -1.81 8.93 13.28
C ASP A 224 -3.19 9.05 12.60
N THR A 225 -3.24 9.36 11.30
CA THR A 225 -4.48 9.60 10.55
C THR A 225 -4.94 8.41 9.71
N LEU A 226 -4.25 7.27 9.80
CA LEU A 226 -4.53 6.09 8.98
C LEU A 226 -5.97 5.61 9.17
N LEU A 227 -6.76 5.71 8.10
CA LEU A 227 -8.12 5.20 8.01
C LEU A 227 -8.42 4.75 6.58
N PHE A 228 -8.68 3.45 6.41
CA PHE A 228 -9.36 2.91 5.24
C PHE A 228 -10.81 2.66 5.63
N GLU A 229 -11.73 3.46 5.09
CA GLU A 229 -13.12 3.53 5.54
C GLU A 229 -13.96 2.33 5.09
N HIS A 230 -13.61 1.73 3.95
CA HIS A 230 -14.32 0.58 3.37
C HIS A 230 -14.05 -0.72 4.13
N TYR A 231 -14.89 -1.74 3.89
CA TYR A 231 -14.76 -3.04 4.57
C TYR A 231 -13.52 -3.87 4.12
N PRO A 232 -12.74 -4.48 5.02
CA PRO A 232 -12.75 -4.26 6.45
C PRO A 232 -12.20 -2.87 6.77
N THR A 233 -12.86 -2.13 7.67
CA THR A 233 -12.34 -0.84 8.12
C THR A 233 -11.00 -1.06 8.81
N ILE A 234 -9.94 -0.45 8.29
CA ILE A 234 -8.57 -0.55 8.80
C ILE A 234 -8.14 0.81 9.33
N ASN A 235 -7.57 0.82 10.53
CA ASN A 235 -7.05 2.02 11.18
C ASN A 235 -5.64 1.75 11.74
N VAL A 236 -5.02 2.75 12.38
CA VAL A 236 -3.70 2.62 13.02
C VAL A 236 -3.63 1.40 13.94
N HIS A 237 -4.61 1.22 14.83
CA HIS A 237 -4.63 0.12 15.80
C HIS A 237 -4.64 -1.25 15.11
N LYS A 238 -5.57 -1.49 14.18
CA LYS A 238 -5.67 -2.75 13.42
C LYS A 238 -4.43 -3.01 12.57
N THR A 239 -3.82 -1.96 12.01
CA THR A 239 -2.60 -2.07 11.21
C THR A 239 -1.43 -2.51 12.08
N LYS A 240 -1.24 -1.86 13.24
CA LYS A 240 -0.23 -2.26 14.23
C LYS A 240 -0.45 -3.68 14.74
N LEU A 241 -1.70 -4.06 15.05
CA LEU A 241 -2.02 -5.42 15.50
C LEU A 241 -1.66 -6.45 14.42
N THR A 242 -2.05 -6.19 13.16
CA THR A 242 -1.72 -7.06 12.04
C THR A 242 -0.20 -7.14 11.82
N LEU A 243 0.52 -6.02 11.93
CA LEU A 243 1.98 -6.00 11.88
C LEU A 243 2.60 -6.81 13.01
N ALA A 244 2.12 -6.73 14.24
CA ALA A 244 2.62 -7.53 15.36
C ALA A 244 2.47 -9.04 15.10
N GLN A 245 1.35 -9.45 14.49
CA GLN A 245 1.12 -10.82 14.05
C GLN A 245 2.08 -11.23 12.91
N ILE A 246 2.27 -10.36 11.91
CA ILE A 246 3.21 -10.58 10.81
C ILE A 246 4.65 -10.71 11.35
N TYR A 247 5.09 -9.79 12.20
CA TYR A 247 6.41 -9.81 12.82
C TYR A 247 6.65 -11.12 13.56
N PHE A 248 5.69 -11.57 14.39
CA PHE A 248 5.81 -12.85 15.08
C PHE A 248 5.95 -14.02 14.09
N ARG A 249 5.10 -14.07 13.06
CA ARG A 249 5.15 -15.15 12.06
C ARG A 249 6.41 -15.12 11.19
N ALA A 250 7.00 -13.96 10.97
CA ALA A 250 8.21 -13.76 10.19
C ALA A 250 9.50 -13.94 11.02
N GLY A 251 9.40 -14.12 12.34
CA GLY A 251 10.56 -14.27 13.23
C GLY A 251 11.13 -12.97 13.80
N TYR A 252 10.47 -11.83 13.56
CA TYR A 252 10.84 -10.51 14.07
C TYR A 252 10.29 -10.29 15.48
N TYR A 253 10.58 -11.22 16.41
CA TYR A 253 9.91 -11.30 17.71
C TYR A 253 10.09 -10.03 18.57
N GLN A 254 11.25 -9.36 18.50
CA GLN A 254 11.46 -8.08 19.18
C GLN A 254 10.55 -6.97 18.62
N ASN A 255 10.32 -6.91 17.30
CA ASN A 255 9.35 -5.98 16.72
C ASN A 255 7.93 -6.29 17.19
N ALA A 256 7.54 -7.58 17.23
CA ALA A 256 6.22 -7.99 17.73
C ALA A 256 6.00 -7.51 19.17
N VAL A 257 6.96 -7.78 20.08
CA VAL A 257 6.92 -7.33 21.48
C VAL A 257 6.84 -5.81 21.59
N SER A 258 7.61 -5.08 20.79
CA SER A 258 7.59 -3.61 20.77
C SER A 258 6.20 -3.08 20.41
N VAL A 259 5.60 -3.59 19.33
CA VAL A 259 4.28 -3.14 18.87
C VAL A 259 3.17 -3.52 19.86
N ILE A 260 3.22 -4.72 20.47
CA ILE A 260 2.26 -5.11 21.51
C ILE A 260 2.34 -4.15 22.69
N SER A 261 3.55 -3.78 23.12
CA SER A 261 3.75 -2.85 24.24
C SER A 261 3.24 -1.44 23.94
N GLU A 262 3.24 -1.02 22.67
CA GLU A 262 2.63 0.22 22.22
C GLU A 262 1.10 0.16 22.21
N LEU A 263 0.52 -0.99 21.88
CA LEU A 263 -0.94 -1.19 21.81
C LEU A 263 -1.57 -1.42 23.18
N ASP A 264 -0.86 -2.11 24.07
CA ASP A 264 -1.26 -2.37 25.44
C ASP A 264 -0.13 -1.99 26.41
N THR A 265 -0.27 -0.80 26.99
CA THR A 265 0.69 -0.27 27.99
C THR A 265 0.75 -1.08 29.29
N THR A 266 -0.17 -2.03 29.50
CA THR A 266 -0.15 -2.93 30.66
C THR A 266 0.65 -4.21 30.40
N PHE A 267 0.87 -4.55 29.12
CA PHE A 267 1.74 -5.62 28.72
C PHE A 267 3.20 -5.26 29.00
N SER A 268 3.95 -6.22 29.54
CA SER A 268 5.39 -6.12 29.72
C SER A 268 6.02 -7.48 29.45
N PHE A 269 6.90 -7.52 28.47
CA PHE A 269 7.73 -8.69 28.22
C PHE A 269 8.93 -8.68 29.18
N PRO A 270 9.26 -9.78 29.88
CA PRO A 270 10.34 -9.76 30.88
C PRO A 270 11.71 -9.44 30.27
N ASP A 271 12.39 -8.41 30.79
CA ASP A 271 13.69 -7.93 30.26
C ASP A 271 14.82 -8.97 30.29
N SER A 272 14.69 -9.99 31.15
CA SER A 272 15.70 -11.01 31.42
C SER A 272 15.60 -12.25 30.53
N ILE A 273 14.55 -12.35 29.70
CA ILE A 273 14.34 -13.51 28.82
C ILE A 273 14.34 -13.06 27.36
N SER A 274 14.76 -13.94 26.47
CA SER A 274 14.83 -13.61 25.04
C SER A 274 13.46 -13.81 24.37
N PRO A 275 12.96 -12.85 23.58
CA PRO A 275 11.78 -13.06 22.73
C PRO A 275 12.06 -14.03 21.56
N TYR A 276 13.33 -14.38 21.33
CA TYR A 276 13.75 -15.35 20.32
C TYR A 276 13.85 -16.78 20.87
N ASP A 277 13.65 -16.99 22.18
CA ASP A 277 13.60 -18.32 22.79
C ASP A 277 12.18 -18.90 22.63
N PRO A 278 12.02 -20.06 21.96
CA PRO A 278 10.71 -20.68 21.74
C PRO A 278 9.90 -20.93 23.02
N ASP A 279 10.56 -21.15 24.16
CA ASP A 279 9.89 -21.35 25.45
C ASP A 279 9.08 -20.12 25.89
N ASN A 280 9.41 -18.93 25.35
CA ASN A 280 8.77 -17.66 25.66
C ASN A 280 7.70 -17.25 24.63
N PHE A 281 7.50 -17.99 23.54
CA PHE A 281 6.56 -17.62 22.47
C PHE A 281 5.11 -17.53 22.95
N ASN A 282 4.72 -18.36 23.92
CA ASN A 282 3.37 -18.32 24.48
C ASN A 282 3.04 -16.96 25.11
N ILE A 283 4.02 -16.25 25.68
CA ILE A 283 3.81 -14.91 26.24
C ILE A 283 3.38 -13.93 25.14
N ILE A 284 4.03 -14.00 23.97
CA ILE A 284 3.73 -13.13 22.83
C ILE A 284 2.38 -13.50 22.23
N LEU A 285 2.12 -14.80 22.05
CA LEU A 285 0.86 -15.30 21.47
C LEU A 285 -0.35 -15.00 22.36
N GLU A 286 -0.25 -15.17 23.68
CA GLU A 286 -1.32 -14.81 24.61
C GLU A 286 -1.62 -13.31 24.56
N ALA A 287 -0.59 -12.46 24.49
CA ALA A 287 -0.77 -11.03 24.35
C ALA A 287 -1.44 -10.65 23.01
N LEU A 288 -1.00 -11.23 21.89
CA LEU A 288 -1.61 -11.00 20.58
C LEU A 288 -3.10 -11.39 20.54
N ASN A 289 -3.46 -12.53 21.14
CA ASN A 289 -4.85 -12.99 21.19
C ASN A 289 -5.71 -12.14 22.15
N GLY A 290 -5.10 -11.38 23.05
CA GLY A 290 -5.80 -10.47 23.96
C GLY A 290 -6.14 -9.10 23.35
N LEU A 291 -5.64 -8.80 22.16
CA LEU A 291 -5.76 -7.50 21.48
C LEU A 291 -6.91 -7.42 20.45
N ASP A 292 -7.77 -8.44 20.38
CA ASP A 292 -8.92 -8.52 19.44
C ASP A 292 -9.89 -7.33 19.52
#